data_AF-B4NT32-F1
#
_entry.id   AF-B4NT32-F1
#
_cell.length_a   1.000
_cell.length_b   1.000
_cell.length_c   1.000
_cell.angle_alpha   90.00
_cell.angle_beta   90.00
_cell.angle_gamma   90.00
#
_symmetry.space_group_name_H-M   'P 1'
#
loop_
_entity.id
_entity.type
_entity.pdbx_description
1 polymer ?
#
loop_
_entity_poly.entity_id
_entity_poly.type
_entity_poly.pdbx_seq_one_letter_code
_entity_poly.pdbx_strand_id
1 'polypeptide(L)'
;MDENSLIYGLELQARALTPQYGESNDVCFFIATNSLKPTNQVHLIQYEEEQGSVQSKVFEHALGEVWKLNSCPRNPRLLASVYNVQKGAQVLTKAALFTLPEDLNPDPEQLKSEYLPWEQVEVLDTEALGERVKTIEFHPNQDTLACVVDNKVAVMQRAESSTRVVAEVPASGSSSGSAKHTQHFTGGKWSHHHQGHQFLTLQMAI
;
A
#
# COMPACT_ATOMS: atom_id res chain seq x y z
N MET A 1 -26.91 -21.26 15.50
CA MET A 1 -25.44 -21.23 15.46
C MET A 1 -25.06 -20.01 16.25
N ASP A 2 -24.39 -20.20 17.38
CA ASP A 2 -23.88 -19.07 18.15
C ASP A 2 -22.72 -18.49 17.33
N GLU A 3 -22.92 -17.30 16.76
CA GLU A 3 -21.88 -16.56 16.05
C GLU A 3 -20.85 -16.09 17.07
N ASN A 4 -19.79 -16.87 17.26
CA ASN A 4 -18.64 -16.45 18.05
C ASN A 4 -18.01 -15.22 17.38
N SER A 5 -18.21 -14.04 17.97
CA SER A 5 -17.56 -12.81 17.53
C SER A 5 -16.12 -12.77 18.05
N LEU A 6 -15.16 -12.54 17.17
CA LEU A 6 -13.75 -12.38 17.52
C LEU A 6 -13.33 -10.92 17.43
N ILE A 7 -12.53 -10.49 18.40
CA ILE A 7 -12.03 -9.12 18.50
C ILE A 7 -10.51 -9.18 18.53
N TYR A 8 -9.87 -8.54 17.55
CA TYR A 8 -8.44 -8.29 17.53
C TYR A 8 -8.17 -6.83 17.90
N GLY A 9 -7.41 -6.61 18.97
CA GLY A 9 -7.05 -5.28 19.45
C GLY A 9 -5.75 -4.76 18.82
N LEU A 10 -5.66 -3.45 18.63
CA LEU A 10 -4.44 -2.77 18.20
C LEU A 10 -4.02 -1.76 19.27
N GLU A 11 -2.72 -1.65 19.50
CA GLU A 11 -2.15 -0.68 20.44
C GLU A 11 -2.17 0.74 19.86
N LEU A 12 -2.00 0.85 18.54
CA LEU A 12 -2.00 2.11 17.80
C LEU A 12 -3.26 2.23 16.94
N GLN A 13 -3.62 3.47 16.59
CA GLN A 13 -4.78 3.74 15.73
C GLN A 13 -4.61 3.08 14.36
N ALA A 14 -5.56 2.20 13.98
CA ALA A 14 -5.65 1.66 12.63
C ALA A 14 -5.94 2.76 11.60
N ARG A 15 -5.37 2.63 10.41
CA ARG A 15 -5.60 3.57 9.31
C ARG A 15 -5.92 2.91 7.98
N ALA A 16 -5.26 1.82 7.65
CA ALA A 16 -5.49 1.08 6.42
C ALA A 16 -5.73 -0.40 6.72
N LEU A 17 -6.65 -1.01 5.98
CA LEU A 17 -6.98 -2.44 6.02
C LEU A 17 -7.08 -2.93 4.57
N THR A 18 -6.46 -4.06 4.25
CA THR A 18 -6.62 -4.70 2.95
C THR A 18 -6.56 -6.23 3.10
N PRO A 19 -7.37 -7.01 2.37
CA PRO A 19 -7.18 -8.45 2.27
C PRO A 19 -5.81 -8.78 1.66
N GLN A 20 -5.22 -9.91 2.01
CA GLN A 20 -4.05 -10.44 1.30
C GLN A 20 -4.50 -11.11 0.00
N TYR A 21 -4.81 -10.32 -1.04
CA TYR A 21 -5.42 -10.81 -2.28
C TYR A 21 -4.67 -11.95 -2.99
N GLY A 22 -3.35 -12.03 -2.84
CA GLY A 22 -2.55 -13.10 -3.44
C GLY A 22 -2.58 -14.41 -2.65
N GLU A 23 -3.20 -14.43 -1.45
CA GLU A 23 -3.41 -15.63 -0.66
C GLU A 23 -4.77 -16.22 -1.01
N SER A 24 -4.80 -17.52 -1.35
CA SER A 24 -5.99 -18.21 -1.84
C SER A 24 -6.52 -19.27 -0.89
N ASN A 25 -5.71 -19.71 0.08
CA ASN A 25 -6.03 -20.82 0.97
C ASN A 25 -6.51 -20.32 2.32
N ASP A 26 -5.94 -19.21 2.80
CA ASP A 26 -6.19 -18.67 4.13
C ASP A 26 -6.93 -17.33 4.07
N VAL A 27 -7.78 -17.08 5.09
CA VAL A 27 -8.44 -15.78 5.26
C VAL A 27 -7.49 -14.82 5.96
N CYS A 28 -6.76 -14.05 5.16
CA CYS A 28 -5.72 -13.14 5.64
C CYS A 28 -5.99 -11.66 5.33
N PHE A 29 -5.63 -10.79 6.27
CA PHE A 29 -5.73 -9.32 6.13
C PHE A 29 -4.48 -8.62 6.64
N PHE A 30 -4.11 -7.53 6.00
CA PHE A 30 -3.14 -6.58 6.54
C PHE A 30 -3.83 -5.38 7.16
N ILE A 31 -3.39 -5.00 8.36
CA ILE A 31 -3.75 -3.73 9.00
C ILE A 31 -2.49 -2.89 9.17
N ALA A 32 -2.55 -1.62 8.81
CA ALA A 32 -1.50 -0.66 9.13
C ALA A 32 -1.98 0.38 10.13
N THR A 33 -1.09 0.74 11.03
CA THR A 33 -1.29 1.79 12.03
C THR A 33 -0.91 3.16 11.46
N ASN A 34 -1.42 4.21 12.10
CA ASN A 34 -1.03 5.58 11.81
C ASN A 34 -0.74 6.34 13.10
N SER A 35 0.54 6.52 13.36
CA SER A 35 1.08 7.23 14.50
C SER A 35 2.24 8.11 14.06
N LEU A 36 2.35 9.29 14.70
CA LEU A 36 3.52 10.16 14.57
C LEU A 36 4.74 9.54 15.27
N LYS A 37 4.52 8.94 16.44
CA LYS A 37 5.46 8.17 17.27
C LYS A 37 4.64 7.28 18.23
N PRO A 38 4.99 6.00 18.49
CA PRO A 38 6.16 5.26 18.04
C PRO A 38 6.09 4.87 16.53
N THR A 39 7.07 4.11 16.04
CA THR A 39 7.09 3.61 14.66
C THR A 39 5.79 2.88 14.32
N ASN A 40 5.32 3.02 13.09
CA ASN A 40 4.10 2.34 12.65
C ASN A 40 4.31 0.85 12.45
N GLN A 41 3.21 0.12 12.44
CA GLN A 41 3.17 -1.33 12.39
C GLN A 41 2.30 -1.77 11.22
N VAL A 42 2.66 -2.90 10.61
CA VAL A 42 1.80 -3.66 9.70
C VAL A 42 1.54 -5.03 10.33
N HIS A 43 0.28 -5.30 10.64
CA HIS A 43 -0.18 -6.57 11.18
C HIS A 43 -0.70 -7.43 10.03
N LEU A 44 -0.12 -8.60 9.80
CA LEU A 44 -0.72 -9.67 9.02
C LEU A 44 -1.54 -10.53 9.96
N ILE A 45 -2.84 -10.58 9.73
CA ILE A 45 -3.82 -11.31 10.53
C ILE A 45 -4.33 -12.48 9.70
N GLN A 46 -4.28 -13.68 10.26
CA GLN A 46 -4.88 -14.89 9.70
C GLN A 46 -6.02 -15.34 10.61
N TYR A 47 -7.20 -15.51 10.02
CA TYR A 47 -8.36 -16.06 10.70
C TYR A 47 -8.45 -17.56 10.47
N GLU A 48 -8.48 -18.32 11.56
CA GLU A 48 -8.62 -19.79 11.57
C GLU A 48 -10.08 -20.14 11.91
N GLU A 49 -10.87 -20.46 10.89
CA GLU A 49 -12.31 -20.69 11.03
C GLU A 49 -12.63 -21.90 11.92
N GLU A 50 -11.88 -23.00 11.79
CA GLU A 50 -12.14 -24.24 12.55
C GLU A 50 -11.91 -24.07 14.05
N GLN A 51 -10.92 -23.27 14.44
CA GLN A 51 -10.60 -23.01 15.84
C GLN A 51 -11.33 -21.78 16.39
N GLY A 52 -11.93 -20.97 15.51
CA GLY A 52 -12.45 -19.66 15.87
C GLY A 52 -11.37 -18.79 16.51
N SER A 53 -10.16 -18.78 15.93
CA SER A 53 -9.01 -18.08 16.49
C SER A 53 -8.37 -17.15 15.46
N VAL A 54 -7.57 -16.21 15.95
CA VAL A 54 -6.83 -15.26 15.11
C VAL A 54 -5.36 -15.37 15.44
N GLN A 55 -4.55 -15.59 14.42
CA GLN A 55 -3.10 -15.49 14.51
C GLN A 55 -2.65 -14.15 13.92
N SER A 56 -1.59 -13.57 14.47
CA SER A 56 -1.06 -12.30 13.96
C SER A 56 0.45 -12.28 13.91
N LYS A 57 0.97 -11.62 12.88
CA LYS A 57 2.39 -11.34 12.66
C LYS A 57 2.56 -9.84 12.49
N VAL A 58 3.52 -9.24 13.19
CA VAL A 58 3.69 -7.79 13.22
C VAL A 58 5.03 -7.41 12.59
N PHE A 59 4.98 -6.50 11.64
CA PHE A 59 6.13 -5.94 10.92
C PHE A 59 6.25 -4.46 11.22
N GLU A 60 7.48 -3.95 11.25
CA GLU A 60 7.73 -2.53 11.43
C GLU A 60 7.52 -1.77 10.11
N HIS A 61 6.81 -0.64 10.16
CA HIS A 61 6.77 0.34 9.06
C HIS A 61 7.55 1.60 9.48
N ALA A 62 8.86 1.56 9.25
CA ALA A 62 9.79 2.61 9.66
C ALA A 62 9.81 3.85 8.74
N LEU A 63 9.00 3.88 7.67
CA LEU A 63 9.09 4.94 6.65
C LEU A 63 8.24 6.18 6.98
N GLY A 64 7.22 6.04 7.82
CA GLY A 64 6.37 7.16 8.24
C GLY A 64 4.93 6.77 8.57
N GLU A 65 4.04 7.75 8.56
CA GLU A 65 2.61 7.59 8.83
C GLU A 65 1.93 6.89 7.64
N VAL A 66 1.40 5.68 7.83
CA VAL A 66 0.77 4.93 6.74
C VAL A 66 -0.54 5.61 6.33
N TRP A 67 -0.67 5.95 5.06
CA TRP A 67 -1.87 6.56 4.49
C TRP A 67 -2.77 5.56 3.77
N LYS A 68 -2.15 4.63 3.02
CA LYS A 68 -2.85 3.60 2.26
C LYS A 68 -1.98 2.36 2.15
N LEU A 69 -2.64 1.22 2.03
CA LEU A 69 -2.02 -0.09 1.89
C LEU A 69 -2.83 -0.91 0.88
N ASN A 70 -2.16 -1.53 -0.08
CA ASN A 70 -2.76 -2.39 -1.10
C ASN A 70 -1.88 -3.64 -1.23
N SER A 71 -2.46 -4.84 -1.26
CA SER A 71 -1.68 -6.06 -1.52
C SER A 71 -1.65 -6.41 -3.00
N CYS A 72 -0.64 -7.18 -3.42
CA CYS A 72 -0.58 -7.69 -4.78
C CYS A 72 -1.57 -8.84 -4.96
N PRO A 73 -2.41 -8.85 -6.01
CA PRO A 73 -3.39 -9.91 -6.26
C PRO A 73 -2.78 -11.21 -6.80
N ARG A 74 -1.49 -11.21 -7.16
CA ARG A 74 -0.79 -12.38 -7.73
C ARG A 74 0.40 -12.85 -6.90
N ASN A 75 0.74 -12.12 -5.85
CA ASN A 75 1.86 -12.48 -4.99
C ASN A 75 1.49 -12.15 -3.54
N PRO A 76 1.19 -13.14 -2.69
CA PRO A 76 0.75 -12.90 -1.32
C PRO A 76 1.82 -12.19 -0.48
N ARG A 77 3.09 -12.26 -0.89
CA ARG A 77 4.22 -11.66 -0.16
C ARG A 77 4.37 -10.18 -0.43
N LEU A 78 3.74 -9.63 -1.46
CA LEU A 78 4.02 -8.28 -1.92
C LEU A 78 2.92 -7.29 -1.52
N LEU A 79 3.36 -6.19 -0.91
CA LEU A 79 2.52 -5.15 -0.37
C LEU A 79 3.00 -3.79 -0.87
N ALA A 80 2.07 -2.89 -1.17
CA ALA A 80 2.38 -1.52 -1.51
C ALA A 80 1.79 -0.59 -0.44
N SER A 81 2.60 0.38 -0.02
CA SER A 81 2.23 1.38 0.98
C SER A 81 2.38 2.77 0.40
N VAL A 82 1.41 3.64 0.70
CA VAL A 82 1.54 5.09 0.59
C VAL A 82 1.66 5.62 2.01
N TYR A 83 2.65 6.46 2.26
CA TYR A 83 2.95 6.97 3.60
C TYR A 83 3.36 8.44 3.57
N ASN A 84 3.12 9.13 4.68
CA ASN A 84 3.53 10.51 4.88
C ASN A 84 4.85 10.57 5.64
N VAL A 85 5.73 11.46 5.21
CA VAL A 85 7.00 11.77 5.87
C VAL A 85 7.11 13.27 6.12
N GLN A 86 7.51 13.65 7.32
CA GLN A 86 7.77 15.04 7.67
C GLN A 86 9.15 15.46 7.18
N LYS A 87 9.22 16.57 6.44
CA LYS A 87 10.46 17.22 5.99
C LYS A 87 10.43 18.68 6.42
N GLY A 88 10.95 18.96 7.61
CA GLY A 88 10.82 20.28 8.23
C GLY A 88 9.35 20.61 8.52
N ALA A 89 8.85 21.72 7.98
CA ALA A 89 7.45 22.12 8.11
C ALA A 89 6.52 21.50 7.04
N GLN A 90 7.06 20.77 6.07
CA GLN A 90 6.30 20.16 4.98
C GLN A 90 6.03 18.69 5.25
N VAL A 91 4.90 18.20 4.73
CA VAL A 91 4.56 16.78 4.71
C VAL A 91 4.57 16.31 3.25
N LEU A 92 5.45 15.35 2.95
CA LEU A 92 5.50 14.70 1.65
C LEU A 92 4.74 13.38 1.74
N THR A 93 4.09 12.96 0.65
CA THR A 93 3.46 11.64 0.56
C THR A 93 4.22 10.80 -0.45
N LYS A 94 4.84 9.71 0.01
CA LYS A 94 5.69 8.81 -0.77
C LYS A 94 5.05 7.42 -0.89
N ALA A 95 5.66 6.55 -1.68
CA ALA A 95 5.25 5.15 -1.80
C ALA A 95 6.43 4.18 -1.67
N ALA A 96 6.14 2.97 -1.19
CA ALA A 96 7.10 1.90 -1.08
C ALA A 96 6.44 0.54 -1.33
N LEU A 97 7.24 -0.43 -1.75
CA LEU A 97 6.88 -1.85 -1.79
C LEU A 97 7.57 -2.58 -0.65
N PHE A 98 6.84 -3.51 -0.04
CA PHE A 98 7.31 -4.37 1.04
C PHE A 98 7.10 -5.82 0.63
N THR A 99 8.13 -6.64 0.85
CA THR A 99 8.09 -8.08 0.60
C THR A 99 8.17 -8.83 1.92
N LEU A 100 7.17 -9.66 2.20
CA LEU A 100 7.18 -10.59 3.34
C LEU A 100 8.32 -11.60 3.18
N PRO A 101 8.95 -12.02 4.30
CA PRO A 101 9.89 -13.14 4.28
C PRO A 101 9.21 -14.43 3.83
N GLU A 102 10.01 -15.38 3.33
CA GLU A 102 9.54 -16.73 2.99
C GLU A 102 9.06 -17.46 4.23
N ASP A 103 9.77 -17.28 5.35
CA ASP A 103 9.41 -17.84 6.65
C ASP A 103 8.83 -16.76 7.57
N LEU A 104 7.55 -16.91 7.91
CA LEU A 104 6.80 -16.06 8.84
C LEU A 104 6.86 -16.57 10.30
N ASN A 105 7.53 -17.70 10.54
CA ASN A 105 7.69 -18.33 11.84
C ASN A 105 9.18 -18.51 12.19
N PRO A 106 9.99 -17.44 12.17
CA PRO A 106 11.39 -17.56 12.55
C PRO A 106 11.51 -17.98 14.01
N ASP A 107 12.63 -18.62 14.33
CA ASP A 107 13.00 -18.97 15.70
C ASP A 107 13.04 -17.72 16.58
N PRO A 108 12.24 -17.67 17.67
CA PRO A 108 12.21 -16.53 18.58
C PRO A 108 13.58 -16.14 19.15
N GLU A 109 14.49 -17.10 19.34
CA GLU A 109 15.84 -16.84 19.85
C GLU A 109 16.71 -16.05 18.85
N GLN A 110 16.34 -16.07 17.56
CA GLN A 110 17.04 -15.37 16.49
C GLN A 110 16.48 -13.97 16.24
N LEU A 111 15.31 -13.65 16.79
CA LEU A 111 14.65 -12.37 16.58
C LEU A 111 15.28 -11.29 17.48
N LYS A 112 15.87 -10.27 16.85
CA LYS A 112 16.52 -9.15 17.55
C LYS A 112 15.57 -8.00 17.90
N SER A 113 14.31 -8.10 17.45
CA SER A 113 13.27 -7.07 17.54
C SER A 113 11.96 -7.74 17.90
N GLU A 114 11.01 -7.00 18.44
CA GLU A 114 9.62 -7.47 18.60
C GLU A 114 8.88 -7.60 17.25
N TYR A 115 9.41 -6.95 16.21
CA TYR A 115 8.88 -6.97 14.85
C TYR A 115 9.59 -8.03 13.99
N LEU A 116 8.82 -8.68 13.13
CA LEU A 116 9.38 -9.48 12.05
C LEU A 116 10.06 -8.58 11.01
N PRO A 117 11.21 -9.01 10.45
CA PRO A 117 11.85 -8.29 9.38
C PRO A 117 11.08 -8.45 8.07
N TRP A 118 11.06 -7.40 7.26
CA TRP A 118 10.75 -7.52 5.84
C TRP A 118 11.92 -8.17 5.12
N GLU A 119 11.65 -9.00 4.11
CA GLU A 119 12.71 -9.50 3.22
C GLU A 119 13.29 -8.36 2.38
N GLN A 120 12.40 -7.50 1.87
CA GLN A 120 12.79 -6.35 1.06
C GLN A 120 11.84 -5.18 1.32
N VAL A 121 12.42 -3.98 1.38
CA VAL A 121 11.70 -2.71 1.36
C VAL A 121 12.27 -1.87 0.22
N GLU A 122 11.42 -1.53 -0.75
CA GLU A 122 11.78 -0.70 -1.88
C GLU A 122 11.03 0.63 -1.81
N VAL A 123 11.73 1.73 -1.54
CA VAL A 123 11.15 3.07 -1.65
C VAL A 123 11.08 3.45 -3.13
N LEU A 124 9.87 3.76 -3.62
CA LEU A 124 9.66 4.11 -5.01
C LEU A 124 10.10 5.56 -5.26
N ASP A 125 10.93 5.77 -6.28
CA ASP A 125 11.31 7.11 -6.71
C ASP A 125 10.16 7.75 -7.49
N THR A 126 9.46 8.67 -6.81
CA THR A 126 8.40 9.48 -7.39
C THR A 126 8.76 10.96 -7.44
N GLU A 127 10.01 11.35 -7.12
CA GLU A 127 10.36 12.76 -6.91
C GLU A 127 10.22 13.58 -8.20
N ALA A 128 10.53 12.98 -9.35
CA ALA A 128 10.31 13.61 -10.66
C ALA A 128 8.83 13.74 -11.06
N LEU A 129 7.93 12.98 -10.41
CA LEU A 129 6.49 12.97 -10.71
C LEU A 129 5.76 14.05 -9.91
N GLY A 130 6.12 14.23 -8.64
CA GLY A 130 5.48 15.17 -7.72
C GLY A 130 5.70 14.82 -6.25
N GLU A 131 5.09 15.60 -5.36
CA GLU A 131 5.33 15.51 -3.91
C GLU A 131 4.25 14.71 -3.16
N ARG A 132 3.09 14.48 -3.81
CA ARG A 132 1.92 13.90 -3.15
C ARG A 132 1.43 12.67 -3.89
N VAL A 133 2.01 11.51 -3.57
CA VAL A 133 1.46 10.23 -3.99
C VAL A 133 0.06 10.04 -3.39
N LYS A 134 -0.92 9.75 -4.23
CA LYS A 134 -2.32 9.50 -3.82
C LYS A 134 -2.61 8.02 -3.68
N THR A 135 -2.03 7.22 -4.57
CA THR A 135 -2.17 5.77 -4.56
C THR A 135 -1.08 5.09 -5.37
N ILE A 136 -0.80 3.84 -5.03
CA ILE A 136 -0.03 2.89 -5.82
C ILE A 136 -0.84 1.60 -5.92
N GLU A 137 -1.11 1.13 -7.13
CA GLU A 137 -2.05 0.05 -7.40
C GLU A 137 -1.39 -1.01 -8.28
N PHE A 138 -1.34 -2.25 -7.78
CA PHE A 138 -0.91 -3.39 -8.59
C PHE A 138 -1.86 -3.59 -9.76
N HIS A 139 -1.33 -3.72 -10.98
CA HIS A 139 -2.13 -4.20 -12.09
C HIS A 139 -2.67 -5.60 -11.73
N PRO A 140 -3.92 -5.95 -12.07
CA PRO A 140 -4.52 -7.24 -11.69
C PRO A 140 -3.80 -8.45 -12.30
N ASN A 141 -3.30 -8.30 -13.54
CA ASN A 141 -2.79 -9.42 -14.35
C ASN A 141 -1.33 -9.27 -14.85
N GLN A 142 -0.60 -8.22 -14.48
CA GLN A 142 0.72 -7.89 -15.03
C GLN A 142 1.63 -7.32 -13.96
N ASP A 143 2.95 -7.47 -14.12
CA ASP A 143 3.95 -6.97 -13.16
C ASP A 143 4.23 -5.46 -13.27
N THR A 144 3.15 -4.72 -13.49
CA THR A 144 3.13 -3.27 -13.56
C THR A 144 2.32 -2.70 -12.39
N LEU A 145 2.63 -1.45 -12.05
CA LEU A 145 1.91 -0.65 -11.07
C LEU A 145 1.36 0.59 -11.76
N ALA A 146 0.25 1.11 -11.26
CA ALA A 146 -0.16 2.49 -11.52
C ALA A 146 0.03 3.32 -10.25
N CYS A 147 0.73 4.43 -10.38
CA CYS A 147 0.93 5.41 -9.33
C CYS A 147 0.21 6.71 -9.72
N VAL A 148 -0.61 7.24 -8.82
CA VAL A 148 -1.18 8.58 -8.98
C VAL A 148 -0.40 9.53 -8.10
N VAL A 149 0.23 10.54 -8.69
CA VAL A 149 1.06 11.53 -7.99
C VAL A 149 0.66 12.91 -8.44
N ASP A 150 0.25 13.77 -7.50
CA ASP A 150 -0.35 15.07 -7.79
C ASP A 150 -1.46 14.98 -8.85
N ASN A 151 -1.20 15.48 -10.06
CA ASN A 151 -2.15 15.49 -11.20
C ASN A 151 -1.66 14.62 -12.37
N LYS A 152 -0.85 13.60 -12.07
CA LYS A 152 -0.30 12.67 -13.04
C LYS A 152 -0.61 11.23 -12.67
N VAL A 153 -0.70 10.38 -13.68
CA VAL A 153 -0.69 8.92 -13.54
C VAL A 153 0.61 8.41 -14.14
N ALA A 154 1.39 7.67 -13.37
CA ALA A 154 2.57 6.98 -13.85
C ALA A 154 2.33 5.47 -13.87
N VAL A 155 2.67 4.83 -14.99
CA VAL A 155 2.77 3.37 -15.05
C VAL A 155 4.21 2.99 -14.76
N MET A 156 4.40 2.07 -13.83
CA MET A 156 5.71 1.60 -13.40
C MET A 156 5.87 0.13 -13.73
N GLN A 157 7.03 -0.26 -14.25
CA GLN A 157 7.40 -1.65 -14.46
C GLN A 157 8.24 -2.12 -13.28
N ARG A 158 7.84 -3.23 -12.65
CA ARG A 158 8.68 -3.91 -11.67
C ARG A 158 9.75 -4.71 -12.39
N ALA A 159 10.98 -4.63 -11.90
CA ALA A 159 12.10 -5.48 -12.29
C ALA A 159 12.80 -5.99 -11.03
N GLU A 160 13.68 -6.98 -11.17
CA GLU A 160 14.36 -7.61 -10.03
C GLU A 160 15.14 -6.60 -9.17
N SER A 161 15.80 -5.62 -9.80
CA SER A 161 16.66 -4.66 -9.10
C SER A 161 15.93 -3.40 -8.63
N SER A 162 14.96 -2.91 -9.39
CA SER A 162 14.26 -1.66 -9.13
C SER A 162 13.03 -1.48 -10.02
N THR A 163 11.98 -0.94 -9.43
CA THR A 163 10.78 -0.46 -10.10
C THR A 163 11.07 0.88 -10.79
N ARG A 164 10.64 1.03 -12.04
CA ARG A 164 10.88 2.25 -12.83
C ARG A 164 9.62 2.75 -13.51
N VAL A 165 9.50 4.07 -13.67
CA VAL A 165 8.45 4.68 -14.50
C VAL A 165 8.69 4.34 -15.97
N VAL A 166 7.66 3.85 -16.66
CA VAL A 166 7.70 3.51 -18.09
C VAL A 166 6.71 4.32 -18.94
N ALA A 167 5.70 4.92 -18.31
CA ALA A 167 4.81 5.88 -18.95
C ALA A 167 4.27 6.87 -17.92
N GLU A 168 3.98 8.10 -18.38
CA GLU A 168 3.35 9.15 -17.59
C GLU A 168 2.20 9.76 -18.40
N VAL A 169 1.06 9.98 -17.76
CA VAL A 169 -0.11 10.64 -18.34
C VAL A 169 -0.55 11.77 -17.41
N PRO A 170 -0.45 13.04 -17.82
CA PRO A 170 -0.98 14.16 -17.06
C PRO A 170 -2.51 14.21 -17.13
N ALA A 171 -3.16 14.86 -16.16
CA ALA A 171 -4.60 15.10 -16.21
C ALA A 171 -5.02 15.88 -17.47
N SER A 172 -5.97 15.34 -18.24
CA SER A 172 -6.58 16.02 -19.37
C SER A 172 -7.58 17.07 -18.87
N GLY A 173 -7.38 18.36 -19.20
CA GLY A 173 -8.32 19.43 -18.85
C GLY A 173 -7.72 20.76 -18.38
N SER A 174 -6.39 20.89 -18.29
CA SER A 174 -5.74 22.20 -18.08
C SER A 174 -5.70 23.01 -19.38
N SER A 175 -6.87 23.42 -19.88
CA SER A 175 -6.93 24.45 -20.92
C SER A 175 -6.32 25.75 -20.36
N SER A 176 -5.46 26.36 -21.17
CA SER A 176 -4.60 27.51 -20.87
C SER A 176 -5.36 28.84 -20.68
N GLY A 177 -6.47 28.86 -19.93
CA GLY A 177 -7.41 30.00 -19.93
C GLY A 177 -7.95 30.49 -18.59
N SER A 178 -7.96 29.72 -17.52
CA SER A 178 -8.49 30.20 -16.22
C SER A 178 -7.87 29.47 -15.03
N ALA A 179 -6.78 30.05 -14.52
CA ALA A 179 -6.27 29.73 -13.20
C ALA A 179 -7.33 30.11 -12.15
N LYS A 180 -7.98 29.11 -11.52
CA LYS A 180 -8.41 29.17 -10.09
C LYS A 180 -9.08 27.92 -9.50
N HIS A 181 -9.33 26.85 -10.26
CA HIS A 181 -9.74 25.57 -9.66
C HIS A 181 -9.03 24.41 -10.35
N THR A 182 -7.79 24.14 -9.93
CA THR A 182 -7.06 22.95 -10.36
C THR A 182 -7.77 21.72 -9.81
N GLN A 183 -8.44 20.96 -10.67
CA GLN A 183 -8.94 19.64 -10.29
C GLN A 183 -7.75 18.77 -9.94
N HIS A 184 -7.78 18.18 -8.74
CA HIS A 184 -6.70 17.33 -8.25
C HIS A 184 -7.13 15.87 -8.27
N PHE A 185 -6.23 14.99 -8.73
CA PHE A 185 -6.46 13.57 -8.53
C PHE A 185 -6.44 13.25 -7.03
N THR A 186 -7.38 12.42 -6.59
CA THR A 186 -7.46 11.92 -5.21
C THR A 186 -7.15 10.44 -5.10
N GLY A 187 -7.09 9.72 -6.23
CA GLY A 187 -6.72 8.32 -6.29
C GLY A 187 -7.01 7.71 -7.65
N GLY A 188 -7.00 6.38 -7.69
CA GLY A 188 -7.37 5.62 -8.88
C GLY A 188 -7.37 4.12 -8.63
N LYS A 189 -7.92 3.35 -9.57
CA LYS A 189 -7.97 1.89 -9.56
C LYS A 189 -7.92 1.34 -10.98
N TRP A 190 -7.32 0.17 -11.14
CA TRP A 190 -7.43 -0.61 -12.37
C TRP A 190 -8.88 -1.11 -12.55
N SER A 191 -9.37 -1.06 -13.78
CA SER A 191 -10.61 -1.73 -14.17
C SER A 191 -10.40 -3.24 -14.15
N HIS A 192 -11.34 -4.00 -13.60
CA HIS A 192 -11.32 -5.46 -13.74
C HIS A 192 -11.87 -5.92 -15.10
N HIS A 193 -12.49 -5.01 -15.85
CA HIS A 193 -12.92 -5.26 -17.23
C HIS A 193 -11.75 -5.09 -18.20
N HIS A 194 -11.94 -5.60 -19.42
CA HIS A 194 -10.96 -5.45 -20.51
C HIS A 194 -9.54 -5.87 -20.08
N GLN A 195 -9.42 -6.96 -19.32
CA GLN A 195 -8.16 -7.56 -18.85
C GLN A 195 -7.27 -6.65 -17.98
N GLY A 196 -7.77 -5.53 -17.46
CA GLY A 196 -6.95 -4.59 -16.69
C GLY A 196 -6.35 -3.45 -17.51
N HIS A 197 -6.63 -3.35 -18.81
CA HIS A 197 -5.98 -2.35 -19.68
C HIS A 197 -6.48 -0.90 -19.49
N GLN A 198 -7.29 -0.65 -18.46
CA GLN A 198 -7.83 0.68 -18.16
C GLN A 198 -7.56 1.02 -16.70
N PHE A 199 -7.02 2.21 -16.48
CA PHE A 199 -6.85 2.78 -15.15
C PHE A 199 -7.78 3.98 -14.99
N LEU A 200 -8.62 3.96 -13.97
CA LEU A 200 -9.56 5.03 -13.66
C LEU A 200 -8.96 5.91 -12.57
N THR A 201 -8.97 7.22 -12.78
CA THR A 201 -8.60 8.21 -11.78
C THR A 201 -9.82 8.90 -11.20
N LEU A 202 -9.79 9.18 -9.91
CA LEU A 202 -10.80 10.00 -9.24
C LEU A 202 -10.31 11.44 -9.14
N GLN A 203 -11.19 12.38 -9.46
CA GLN A 203 -11.00 13.81 -9.26
C GLN A 203 -12.08 14.31 -8.31
N MET A 204 -11.70 15.21 -7.40
CA MET A 204 -12.69 15.95 -6.61
C MET A 204 -13.34 17.00 -7.50
N ALA A 205 -14.65 16.91 -7.70
CA ALA A 205 -15.45 18.01 -8.19
C ALA A 205 -15.65 19.02 -7.05
N ILE A 206 -15.42 20.30 -7.33
CA ILE A 206 -15.75 21.42 -6.42
C ILE A 206 -17.24 21.74 -6.57
#